data_AF-A0A350QCF9-F1
#
_entry.id   AF-A0A350QCF9-F1
#
_cell.length_a   1.000
_cell.length_b   1.000
_cell.length_c   1.000
_cell.angle_alpha   90.00
_cell.angle_beta   90.00
_cell.angle_gamma   90.00
#
_symmetry.space_group_name_H-M   'P 1'
#
loop_
_entity.id
_entity.type
_entity.pdbx_description
1 polymer ?
#
loop_
_entity_poly.entity_id
_entity_poly.type
_entity_poly.pdbx_seq_one_letter_code
_entity_poly.pdbx_strand_id
1 'polypeptide(L)' 'MVDLINSEDRGVAEAVGSQRLAIADAIELVVEAFRSGGRMIYVGAGTSGRLGVLDAAEMPPTFGTDPEMVQGIIAGG' A
#
# COMPACT_ATOMS: atom_id res chain seq x y z
N MET A 1 16.66 5.13 24.39
CA MET A 1 16.66 4.58 23.01
C MET A 1 15.25 4.34 22.52
N VAL A 2 14.43 3.55 23.21
CA VAL A 2 13.01 3.35 22.82
C VAL A 2 12.23 4.67 22.77
N ASP A 3 12.42 5.56 23.76
CA ASP A 3 11.75 6.87 23.76
C ASP A 3 12.13 7.74 22.55
N LEU A 4 13.36 7.60 22.05
CA LEU A 4 13.83 8.31 20.86
C LEU A 4 13.18 7.73 19.59
N ILE A 5 13.10 6.39 19.47
CA ILE A 5 12.40 5.76 18.34
C ILE A 5 10.92 6.18 18.36
N ASN A 6 10.28 6.14 19.52
CA ASN A 6 8.88 6.56 19.64
C ASN A 6 8.67 8.05 19.33
N SER A 7 9.63 8.92 19.63
CA SER A 7 9.51 10.34 19.26
C SER A 7 9.60 10.53 17.75
N GLU A 8 10.45 9.78 17.05
CA GLU A 8 10.54 9.84 15.58
C GLU A 8 9.28 9.26 14.91
N ASP A 9 8.71 8.17 15.43
CA ASP A 9 7.51 7.53 14.88
C ASP A 9 6.30 8.48 14.85
N ARG A 10 6.21 9.42 15.80
CA ARG A 10 5.10 10.40 15.86
C ARG A 10 5.02 11.27 14.62
N GLY A 11 6.16 11.56 13.99
CA GLY A 11 6.23 12.38 12.78
C GLY A 11 5.63 11.71 11.54
N VAL A 12 5.44 10.38 11.56
CA VAL A 12 4.95 9.62 10.40
C VAL A 12 3.53 10.06 10.01
N ALA A 13 2.61 10.17 10.97
CA ALA A 13 1.22 10.52 10.69
C ALA A 13 1.09 11.94 10.09
N GLU A 14 1.88 12.90 10.58
CA GLU A 14 1.92 14.26 10.05
C GLU A 14 2.47 14.29 8.62
N ALA A 15 3.57 13.55 8.37
CA ALA A 15 4.16 13.43 7.04
C ALA A 15 3.16 12.81 6.03
N VAL A 16 2.46 11.73 6.41
CA VAL A 16 1.41 11.13 5.59
C VAL A 16 0.25 12.11 5.36
N GLY A 17 -0.18 12.82 6.39
CA GLY A 17 -1.25 13.83 6.29
C GLY A 17 -0.91 14.97 5.34
N SER A 18 0.37 15.32 5.19
CA SER A 18 0.84 16.29 4.21
C SER A 18 0.64 15.83 2.75
N GLN A 19 0.60 14.52 2.51
CA GLN A 19 0.45 13.91 1.17
C GLN A 19 -1.01 13.56 0.82
N ARG A 20 -1.97 13.94 1.66
CA ARG A 20 -3.38 13.53 1.52
C ARG A 20 -3.99 13.74 0.12
N LEU A 21 -3.61 14.81 -0.59
CA LEU A 21 -4.15 15.09 -1.92
C LEU A 21 -3.61 14.10 -2.96
N ALA A 22 -2.30 13.83 -2.95
CA ALA A 22 -1.70 12.84 -3.83
C ALA A 22 -2.21 11.42 -3.54
N ILE A 23 -2.45 11.10 -2.27
CA ILE A 23 -3.07 9.82 -1.86
C ILE A 23 -4.50 9.73 -2.40
N ALA A 24 -5.30 10.81 -2.29
CA ALA A 24 -6.65 10.85 -2.84
C ALA A 24 -6.67 10.65 -4.36
N ASP A 25 -5.77 11.32 -5.08
CA ASP A 25 -5.64 11.15 -6.53
C ASP A 25 -5.28 9.71 -6.92
N ALA A 26 -4.39 9.07 -6.17
CA ALA A 26 -4.04 7.66 -6.39
C ALA A 26 -5.23 6.72 -6.14
N ILE A 27 -6.05 6.99 -5.12
CA ILE A 27 -7.26 6.21 -4.83
C ILE A 27 -8.24 6.31 -6.01
N GLU A 28 -8.49 7.50 -6.55
CA GLU A 28 -9.39 7.68 -7.70
C GLU A 28 -8.92 6.89 -8.92
N LEU A 29 -7.61 6.92 -9.23
CA LEU A 29 -7.03 6.14 -10.33
C LEU A 29 -7.21 4.63 -10.14
N VAL A 30 -6.99 4.14 -8.91
CA VAL A 30 -7.16 2.71 -8.58
C VAL A 30 -8.64 2.30 -8.68
N VAL A 31 -9.56 3.12 -8.20
CA VAL A 31 -11.00 2.88 -8.30
C VAL A 31 -11.45 2.81 -9.77
N GLU A 32 -10.96 3.71 -10.62
CA GLU A 32 -11.24 3.68 -12.06
C GLU A 32 -10.68 2.41 -12.72
N ALA A 33 -9.45 2.01 -12.36
CA ALA A 33 -8.85 0.77 -12.84
C ALA A 33 -9.70 -0.45 -12.44
N PHE A 34 -10.16 -0.54 -11.19
CA PHE A 34 -11.02 -1.65 -10.76
C PHE A 34 -12.37 -1.66 -11.48
N ARG A 35 -13.00 -0.49 -11.67
CA ARG A 35 -14.29 -0.39 -12.40
C ARG A 35 -14.19 -0.82 -13.86
N SER A 36 -13.01 -0.67 -14.47
CA SER A 36 -12.72 -1.13 -15.82
C SER A 36 -12.22 -2.58 -15.89
N GLY A 37 -12.26 -3.33 -14.78
CA GLY A 37 -11.80 -4.72 -14.72
C GLY A 37 -10.28 -4.87 -14.65
N GLY A 38 -9.56 -3.79 -14.36
CA GLY A 38 -8.12 -3.77 -14.15
C GLY A 38 -7.70 -4.26 -12.76
N ARG A 39 -6.40 -4.16 -12.49
CA ARG A 39 -5.74 -4.66 -11.28
C ARG A 39 -4.81 -3.59 -10.71
N MET A 40 -4.54 -3.66 -9.41
CA MET A 40 -3.53 -2.84 -8.73
C MET A 40 -2.29 -3.69 -8.43
N ILE A 41 -1.11 -3.18 -8.79
CA ILE A 41 0.15 -3.92 -8.64
C ILE A 41 1.14 -3.07 -7.85
N TYR A 42 1.49 -3.50 -6.64
CA TYR A 42 2.63 -2.97 -5.91
C TYR A 42 3.92 -3.58 -6.46
N VAL A 43 4.95 -2.75 -6.64
CA VAL A 43 6.27 -3.20 -7.10
C VAL A 43 7.34 -2.58 -6.21
N GLY A 44 8.25 -3.41 -5.68
CA GLY A 44 9.32 -2.91 -4.83
C GLY A 44 10.42 -3.92 -4.53
N ALA A 45 11.41 -3.51 -3.73
CA ALA A 45 12.48 -4.36 -3.24
C ALA A 45 12.56 -4.26 -1.71
N GLY A 46 13.21 -5.24 -1.06
CA GLY A 46 13.44 -5.21 0.38
C GLY A 46 12.16 -4.98 1.20
N THR A 47 12.21 -4.09 2.17
CA THR A 47 11.07 -3.76 3.05
C THR A 47 9.87 -3.24 2.27
N SER A 48 10.07 -2.36 1.28
CA SER A 48 8.97 -1.80 0.49
C SER A 48 8.23 -2.86 -0.30
N GLY A 49 8.96 -3.80 -0.94
CA GLY A 49 8.33 -4.93 -1.64
C GLY A 49 7.55 -5.83 -0.67
N ARG A 50 8.11 -6.10 0.52
CA ARG A 50 7.44 -6.92 1.54
C ARG A 50 6.16 -6.27 2.07
N LEU A 51 6.13 -4.94 2.25
CA LEU A 51 4.91 -4.23 2.64
C LEU A 51 3.83 -4.29 1.55
N GLY A 52 4.21 -4.20 0.27
CA GLY A 52 3.26 -4.37 -0.84
C GLY A 52 2.68 -5.79 -0.92
N VAL A 53 3.51 -6.81 -0.66
CA VAL A 53 3.05 -8.21 -0.56
C VAL A 53 2.11 -8.41 0.64
N LEU A 54 2.43 -7.80 1.79
CA LEU A 54 1.60 -7.84 2.99
C LEU A 54 0.20 -7.26 2.73
N ASP A 55 0.13 -6.04 2.19
CA ASP A 55 -1.14 -5.37 1.89
C ASP A 55 -1.99 -6.17 0.89
N ALA A 56 -1.37 -6.65 -0.21
CA ALA A 56 -2.06 -7.47 -1.20
C ALA A 56 -2.63 -8.78 -0.61
N ALA A 57 -1.90 -9.42 0.31
CA ALA A 57 -2.33 -10.66 0.95
C ALA A 57 -3.55 -10.48 1.87
N GLU A 58 -3.78 -9.27 2.37
CA GLU A 58 -4.94 -8.95 3.22
C GLU A 58 -6.21 -8.68 2.41
N MET A 59 -6.12 -8.45 1.09
CA MET A 59 -7.29 -8.09 0.27
C MET A 59 -8.36 -9.19 0.20
N PRO A 60 -8.05 -10.46 -0.11
CA PRO A 60 -9.07 -11.53 -0.15
C PRO A 60 -9.75 -11.78 1.21
N PRO A 61 -9.05 -11.94 2.35
CA PRO A 61 -9.72 -12.21 3.62
C PRO A 61 -10.45 -11.00 4.20
N THR A 62 -10.02 -9.77 3.90
CA THR A 62 -10.65 -8.55 4.43
C THR A 62 -11.88 -8.14 3.63
N PHE A 63 -11.79 -8.21 2.29
CA PHE A 63 -12.79 -7.65 1.39
C PHE A 63 -13.45 -8.67 0.45
N GLY A 64 -13.04 -9.94 0.49
CA GLY A 64 -13.60 -11.00 -0.37
C GLY A 64 -13.24 -10.85 -1.85
N THR A 65 -12.15 -10.15 -2.16
CA THR A 65 -11.71 -9.90 -3.54
C THR A 65 -11.06 -11.14 -4.17
N ASP A 66 -11.04 -11.17 -5.50
CA ASP A 66 -10.18 -12.11 -6.24
C ASP A 66 -8.70 -11.85 -5.88
N PRO A 67 -7.88 -12.89 -5.60
CA PRO A 67 -6.44 -12.73 -5.35
C PRO A 67 -5.65 -12.05 -6.46
N GLU A 68 -6.16 -12.01 -7.69
CA GLU A 68 -5.52 -11.29 -8.79
C GLU A 68 -5.84 -9.79 -8.79
N MET A 69 -6.86 -9.33 -8.07
CA MET A 69 -7.29 -7.92 -8.08
C MET A 69 -6.20 -6.96 -7.56
N VAL A 70 -5.45 -7.39 -6.55
CA VAL A 70 -4.32 -6.66 -5.95
C VAL A 70 -3.14 -7.59 -5.78
N GLN A 71 -1.97 -7.23 -6.33
CA GLN A 71 -0.77 -8.09 -6.30
C GLN A 71 0.47 -7.32 -5.82
N GLY A 72 1.33 -7.97 -5.05
CA GLY A 72 2.64 -7.45 -4.68
C GLY A 72 3.76 -8.19 -5.43
N ILE A 73 4.62 -7.44 -6.12
CA ILE A 73 5.80 -7.94 -6.82
C ILE A 73 7.06 -7.46 -6.11
N ILE A 74 7.89 -8.40 -5.65
CA ILE A 74 9.14 -8.12 -4.97
C ILE A 74 10.35 -8.48 -5.85
N ALA A 75 11.35 -7.59 -5.89
CA ALA A 75 12.60 -7.86 -6.56
C ALA A 75 13.32 -9.06 -5.91
N GLY A 76 13.71 -10.03 -6.74
CA GLY A 76 14.31 -11.29 -6.29
C GLY A 76 13.38 -12.50 -6.36
N GLY A 77 12.11 -12.28 -6.70
CA GLY A 77 11.07 -13.33 -6.72
C GLY A 77 10.25 -13.29 -5.45
#